data_AF-A0A819T1C5-F1
#
_entry.id   AF-A0A819T1C5-F1
#
_cell.length_a   1.000
_cell.length_b   1.000
_cell.length_c   1.000
_cell.angle_alpha   90.00
_cell.angle_beta   90.00
_cell.angle_gamma   90.00
#
_symmetry.space_group_name_H-M   'P 1'
#
loop_
_entity.id
_entity.type
_entity.pdbx_description
1 polymer ?
#
loop_
_entity_poly.entity_id
_entity_poly.type
_entity_poly.pdbx_seq_one_letter_code
_entity_poly.pdbx_strand_id
1 'polypeptide(L)'
;MNSNLNTILDNINQLQNHFDQLYNEVISKLNECSDCLKCVKNICDQVTEMVTTLNNKLANVSNEQKEWEDIKVKLATTVIEGMVTLNIGGEKFSTKVETLTREKDTFFTALFSQQWQIKRDPNDGSIFIDRNGKIFIYILEYFRTNTVPNNIMQDETLLNSLFIEAEYFRLHGLMDILTTMFFPHGTLLQPEHKKKLNEFYGIINQKWGLIYKASRDGFDAATFHSYCDNQGPTMTIILSNNNYLFGGYTSIPWTSDDSYKNDPTAFLFTLINPHNIPPTKYGINYSHAEYAVRHHSRYGPTFGDGHDIYLADGCNWKNSSYTGFPRSYFDITGTGEITFTGAYNFTISDIEVFKLL
;
A
#
# COMPACT_ATOMS: atom_id res chain seq x y z
N MET A 1 -21.60 47.55 72.41
CA MET A 1 -20.90 46.27 72.66
C MET A 1 -21.51 45.10 71.89
N ASN A 2 -22.82 44.83 71.98
CA ASN A 2 -23.45 43.67 71.31
C ASN A 2 -23.34 43.65 69.76
N SER A 3 -23.41 44.80 69.08
CA SER A 3 -23.30 44.84 67.61
C SER A 3 -21.91 44.42 67.11
N ASN A 4 -20.82 44.87 67.75
CA ASN A 4 -19.46 44.45 67.37
C ASN A 4 -19.22 42.96 67.65
N LEU A 5 -19.83 42.40 68.71
CA LEU A 5 -19.70 40.98 69.04
C LEU A 5 -20.38 40.09 67.98
N ASN A 6 -21.55 40.49 67.50
CA ASN A 6 -22.26 39.77 66.43
C ASN A 6 -21.49 39.83 65.10
N THR A 7 -20.91 40.99 64.74
CA THR A 7 -20.07 41.11 63.54
C THR A 7 -18.81 40.24 63.61
N ILE A 8 -18.19 40.13 64.79
CA ILE A 8 -17.04 39.23 65.00
C ILE A 8 -17.47 37.76 64.86
N LEU A 9 -18.62 37.39 65.42
CA LEU A 9 -19.16 36.03 65.31
C LEU A 9 -19.49 35.66 63.86
N ASP A 10 -20.11 36.57 63.10
CA ASP A 10 -20.39 36.36 61.67
C ASP A 10 -19.10 36.19 60.86
N ASN A 11 -18.07 36.99 61.13
CA ASN A 11 -16.77 36.85 60.47
C ASN A 11 -16.09 35.51 60.82
N ILE A 12 -16.19 35.04 62.07
CA ILE A 12 -15.67 33.74 62.49
C ILE A 12 -16.40 32.61 61.75
N ASN A 13 -17.73 32.67 61.66
CA ASN A 13 -18.52 31.67 60.93
C ASN A 13 -18.20 31.67 59.43
N GLN A 14 -17.99 32.85 58.82
CA GLN A 14 -17.55 32.96 57.42
C GLN A 14 -16.16 32.36 57.20
N LEU A 15 -15.22 32.63 58.11
CA LEU A 15 -13.87 32.04 58.08
C LEU A 15 -13.89 30.52 58.23
N GLN A 16 -14.73 30.00 59.13
CA GLN A 16 -14.92 28.55 59.30
C GLN A 16 -15.50 27.91 58.04
N ASN A 17 -16.55 28.49 57.45
CA ASN A 17 -17.12 28.01 56.20
C ASN A 17 -16.10 28.03 55.05
N HIS A 18 -15.28 29.07 54.95
CA HIS A 18 -14.23 29.16 53.92
C HIS A 18 -13.13 28.11 54.15
N PHE A 19 -12.76 27.88 55.40
CA PHE A 19 -11.78 26.83 55.75
C PHE A 19 -12.32 25.44 55.42
N ASP A 20 -13.59 25.15 55.72
CA ASP A 20 -14.23 23.87 55.39
C ASP A 20 -14.33 23.66 53.88
N GLN A 21 -14.64 24.71 53.11
CA GLN A 21 -14.61 24.66 51.64
C GLN A 21 -13.22 24.33 51.10
N LEU A 22 -12.19 25.05 51.57
CA LEU A 22 -10.81 24.84 51.15
C LEU A 22 -10.33 23.43 51.54
N TYR A 23 -10.67 22.97 52.74
CA TYR A 23 -10.35 21.62 53.22
C TYR A 23 -10.95 20.55 52.30
N ASN A 24 -12.23 20.67 51.95
CA ASN A 24 -12.90 19.73 51.06
C ASN A 24 -12.34 19.76 49.63
N GLU A 25 -12.02 20.94 49.11
CA GLU A 25 -11.41 21.09 47.78
C GLU A 25 -10.02 20.43 47.71
N VAL A 26 -9.19 20.64 48.74
CA VAL A 26 -7.88 20.00 48.86
C VAL A 26 -8.01 18.48 48.92
N ILE A 27 -8.94 17.95 49.70
CA ILE A 27 -9.18 16.49 49.79
C ILE A 27 -9.66 15.93 48.45
N SER A 28 -10.55 16.63 47.74
CA SER A 28 -11.01 16.22 46.40
C SER A 28 -9.84 16.13 45.42
N LYS A 29 -9.01 17.19 45.33
CA LYS A 29 -7.82 17.22 44.48
C LYS A 29 -6.81 16.12 44.84
N LEU A 30 -6.65 15.83 46.14
CA LEU A 30 -5.77 14.76 46.61
C LEU A 30 -6.25 13.37 46.16
N ASN A 31 -7.57 13.14 46.20
CA ASN A 31 -8.18 11.90 45.74
C ASN A 31 -8.06 11.74 44.21
N GLU A 32 -8.32 12.80 43.43
CA GLU A 32 -8.11 12.80 41.98
C GLU A 32 -6.64 12.47 41.62
N CYS A 33 -5.69 13.04 42.36
CA CYS A 33 -4.26 12.75 42.19
C CYS A 33 -3.91 11.29 42.54
N SER A 34 -4.50 10.76 43.61
CA SER A 34 -4.35 9.35 44.02
C SER A 34 -4.86 8.38 42.95
N ASP A 35 -6.02 8.69 42.35
CA ASP A 35 -6.58 7.86 41.27
C ASP A 35 -5.77 7.99 39.98
N CYS A 36 -5.24 9.17 39.69
CA CYS A 36 -4.28 9.35 38.59
C CYS A 36 -3.02 8.50 38.80
N LEU A 37 -2.45 8.48 40.02
CA LEU A 37 -1.29 7.65 40.36
C LEU A 37 -1.57 6.15 40.19
N LYS A 38 -2.76 5.68 40.57
CA LYS A 38 -3.17 4.28 40.34
C LYS A 38 -3.27 3.96 38.84
N CYS A 39 -3.82 4.88 38.05
CA CYS A 39 -3.91 4.73 36.59
C CYS A 39 -2.52 4.65 35.96
N VAL A 40 -1.62 5.57 36.32
CA VAL A 40 -0.23 5.56 35.85
C VAL A 40 0.48 4.26 36.22
N LYS A 41 0.29 3.76 37.46
CA LYS A 41 0.87 2.49 37.89
C LYS A 41 0.38 1.31 37.05
N ASN A 42 -0.93 1.23 36.79
CA ASN A 42 -1.49 0.17 35.94
C ASN A 42 -0.92 0.24 34.51
N ILE A 43 -0.78 1.43 33.94
CA ILE A 43 -0.14 1.62 32.64
C ILE A 43 1.33 1.15 32.68
N CYS A 44 2.10 1.51 33.73
CA CYS A 44 3.48 1.04 33.87
C CYS A 44 3.57 -0.49 33.96
N ASP A 45 2.66 -1.14 34.68
CA ASP A 45 2.61 -2.59 34.80
C ASP A 45 2.30 -3.24 33.43
N GLN A 46 1.31 -2.70 32.69
CA GLN A 46 0.99 -3.15 31.33
C GLN A 46 2.14 -2.96 30.34
N VAL A 47 2.83 -1.81 30.41
CA VAL A 47 4.01 -1.54 29.57
C VAL A 47 5.13 -2.53 29.90
N THR A 48 5.34 -2.86 31.18
CA THR A 48 6.34 -3.84 31.60
C THR A 48 6.04 -5.24 31.07
N GLU A 49 4.76 -5.64 31.11
CA GLU A 49 4.31 -6.92 30.55
C GLU A 49 4.48 -6.96 29.02
N MET A 50 4.13 -5.88 28.32
CA MET A 50 4.37 -5.74 26.88
C MET A 50 5.85 -5.84 26.54
N VAL A 51 6.72 -5.12 27.26
CA VAL A 51 8.18 -5.16 27.04
C VAL A 51 8.71 -6.57 27.25
N THR A 52 8.26 -7.26 28.30
CA THR A 52 8.64 -8.65 28.57
C THR A 52 8.20 -9.58 27.44
N THR A 53 6.97 -9.41 26.97
CA THR A 53 6.43 -10.16 25.82
C THR A 53 7.22 -9.88 24.54
N LEU A 54 7.58 -8.62 24.30
CA LEU A 54 8.35 -8.21 23.13
C LEU A 54 9.75 -8.81 23.16
N ASN A 55 10.42 -8.79 24.31
CA ASN A 55 11.75 -9.37 24.50
C ASN A 55 11.73 -10.89 24.28
N ASN A 56 10.69 -11.59 24.76
CA ASN A 56 10.53 -13.02 24.52
C ASN A 56 10.33 -13.32 23.02
N LYS A 57 9.49 -12.53 22.33
CA LYS A 57 9.30 -12.66 20.88
C LYS A 57 10.58 -12.37 20.11
N LEU A 58 11.32 -11.33 20.49
CA LEU A 58 12.60 -10.96 19.87
C LEU A 58 13.65 -12.07 20.04
N ALA A 59 13.70 -12.70 21.21
CA ALA A 59 14.56 -13.85 21.45
C ALA A 59 14.18 -15.05 20.57
N ASN A 60 12.87 -15.35 20.42
CA ASN A 60 12.41 -16.41 19.53
C ASN A 60 12.78 -16.14 18.07
N VAL A 61 12.50 -14.93 17.57
CA VAL A 61 12.87 -14.52 16.20
C VAL A 61 14.39 -14.61 16.01
N SER A 62 15.19 -14.19 16.98
CA SER A 62 16.65 -14.31 16.90
C SER A 62 17.13 -15.76 16.85
N ASN A 63 16.48 -16.67 17.58
CA ASN A 63 16.79 -18.10 17.55
C ASN A 63 16.39 -18.73 16.20
N GLU A 64 15.18 -18.43 15.72
CA GLU A 64 14.73 -18.86 14.39
C GLU A 64 15.66 -18.33 13.29
N GLN A 65 16.11 -17.08 13.40
CA GLN A 65 17.05 -16.50 12.45
C GLN A 65 18.41 -17.22 12.47
N LYS A 66 18.91 -17.62 13.64
CA LYS A 66 20.13 -18.45 13.74
C LYS A 66 19.94 -19.83 13.15
N GLU A 67 18.82 -20.50 13.43
CA GLU A 67 18.50 -21.80 12.83
C GLU A 67 18.40 -21.68 11.30
N TRP A 68 17.78 -20.62 10.80
CA TRP A 68 17.71 -20.33 9.37
C TRP A 68 19.08 -20.07 8.76
N GLU A 69 19.96 -19.30 9.41
CA GLU A 69 21.32 -19.08 8.92
C GLU A 69 22.14 -20.39 8.94
N ASP A 70 22.00 -21.23 9.96
CA ASP A 70 22.62 -22.56 9.99
C ASP A 70 22.08 -23.48 8.89
N ILE A 71 20.77 -23.43 8.62
CA ILE A 71 20.15 -24.16 7.50
C ILE A 71 20.67 -23.62 6.17
N LYS A 72 20.78 -22.30 5.99
CA LYS A 72 21.34 -21.68 4.79
C LYS A 72 22.80 -22.08 4.59
N VAL A 73 23.61 -22.11 5.64
CA VAL A 73 25.02 -22.55 5.57
C VAL A 73 25.09 -24.03 5.18
N LYS A 74 24.26 -24.89 5.77
CA LYS A 74 24.19 -26.32 5.41
C LYS A 74 23.72 -26.54 3.96
N LEU A 75 22.73 -25.77 3.51
CA LEU A 75 22.26 -25.76 2.12
C LEU A 75 23.33 -25.21 1.16
N ALA A 76 24.09 -24.19 1.57
CA ALA A 76 25.18 -23.64 0.78
C ALA A 76 26.37 -24.60 0.67
N THR A 77 26.64 -25.43 1.68
CA THR A 77 27.67 -26.48 1.62
C THR A 77 27.26 -27.73 0.83
N THR A 78 25.98 -27.86 0.51
CA THR A 78 25.44 -28.97 -0.29
C THR A 78 25.17 -28.48 -1.70
N VAL A 79 26.22 -28.01 -2.36
CA VAL A 79 26.10 -27.54 -3.74
C VAL A 79 25.82 -28.76 -4.62
N ILE A 80 24.56 -28.89 -5.04
CA ILE A 80 24.22 -29.74 -6.18
C ILE A 80 24.75 -28.99 -7.42
N GLU A 81 26.03 -29.16 -7.71
CA GLU A 81 26.66 -28.61 -8.91
C GLU A 81 26.45 -29.55 -10.09
N GLY A 82 26.43 -28.97 -11.28
CA GLY A 82 26.46 -29.73 -12.52
C GLY A 82 25.21 -29.62 -13.37
N MET A 83 25.20 -30.45 -14.41
CA MET A 83 24.18 -30.42 -15.44
C MET A 83 22.91 -31.13 -14.99
N VAL A 84 21.78 -30.50 -15.26
CA VAL A 84 20.45 -31.08 -15.08
C VAL A 84 19.66 -30.96 -16.37
N THR A 85 18.86 -31.99 -16.65
CA THR A 85 17.86 -31.99 -17.72
C THR A 85 16.47 -31.89 -17.09
N LEU A 86 15.72 -30.86 -17.46
CA LEU A 86 14.33 -30.66 -17.10
C LEU A 86 13.44 -31.02 -18.29
N ASN A 87 12.34 -31.72 -18.05
CA ASN A 87 11.28 -31.95 -19.02
C ASN A 87 10.07 -31.11 -18.59
N ILE A 88 9.84 -29.97 -19.26
CA ILE A 88 8.80 -29.00 -18.92
C ILE A 88 7.62 -29.19 -19.88
N GLY A 89 6.60 -29.93 -19.45
CA GLY A 89 5.41 -30.20 -20.28
C GLY A 89 5.72 -30.90 -21.62
N GLY A 90 6.81 -31.67 -21.70
CA GLY A 90 7.27 -32.37 -22.91
C GLY A 90 8.50 -31.76 -23.58
N GLU A 91 8.83 -30.49 -23.29
CA GLU A 91 10.00 -29.79 -23.82
C GLU A 91 11.23 -30.04 -22.93
N LYS A 92 12.34 -30.51 -23.50
CA LYS A 92 13.57 -30.84 -22.74
C LYS A 92 14.56 -29.68 -22.73
N PHE A 93 15.01 -29.29 -21.54
CA PHE A 93 15.99 -28.24 -21.31
C PHE A 93 17.17 -28.79 -20.52
N SER A 94 18.39 -28.57 -21.01
CA SER A 94 19.60 -28.86 -20.26
C SER A 94 20.29 -27.58 -19.83
N THR A 95 20.60 -27.47 -18.54
CA THR A 95 21.28 -26.31 -17.96
C THR A 95 22.04 -26.70 -16.69
N LYS A 96 22.74 -25.74 -16.12
CA LYS A 96 23.42 -25.84 -14.83
C LYS A 96 22.44 -25.64 -13.68
N VAL A 97 22.55 -26.42 -12.61
CA VAL A 97 21.75 -26.21 -11.38
C VAL A 97 22.04 -24.84 -10.78
N GLU A 98 23.28 -24.36 -10.92
CA GLU A 98 23.76 -23.04 -10.51
C GLU A 98 22.99 -21.91 -11.23
N THR A 99 22.62 -22.12 -12.50
CA THR A 99 21.80 -21.17 -13.26
C THR A 99 20.38 -21.09 -12.67
N LEU A 100 19.78 -22.23 -12.34
CA LEU A 100 18.40 -22.31 -11.81
C LEU A 100 18.30 -21.84 -10.34
N THR A 101 19.40 -21.90 -9.59
CA THR A 101 19.48 -21.54 -8.16
C THR A 101 20.17 -20.20 -7.90
N ARG A 102 20.35 -19.41 -8.97
CA ARG A 102 20.92 -18.05 -8.91
C ARG A 102 20.06 -17.12 -8.06
N GLU A 103 18.73 -17.22 -8.21
CA GLU A 103 17.76 -16.51 -7.37
C GLU A 103 17.34 -17.40 -6.19
N LYS A 104 17.36 -16.84 -4.98
CA LYS A 104 17.00 -17.56 -3.74
C LYS A 104 15.49 -17.54 -3.50
N ASP A 105 15.03 -18.46 -2.66
CA ASP A 105 13.63 -18.57 -2.24
C ASP A 105 12.64 -18.78 -3.41
N THR A 106 13.09 -19.50 -4.44
CA THR A 106 12.32 -19.87 -5.63
C THR A 106 11.92 -21.35 -5.60
N PHE A 107 11.00 -21.72 -6.50
CA PHE A 107 10.67 -23.13 -6.78
C PHE A 107 11.92 -23.97 -7.05
N PHE A 108 12.89 -23.45 -7.81
CA PHE A 108 14.09 -24.21 -8.18
C PHE A 108 15.05 -24.39 -7.02
N THR A 109 15.21 -23.39 -6.15
CA THR A 109 16.01 -23.57 -4.92
C THR A 109 15.38 -24.58 -3.98
N ALA A 110 14.06 -24.64 -3.91
CA ALA A 110 13.36 -25.69 -3.17
C ALA A 110 13.55 -27.04 -3.85
N LEU A 111 13.35 -27.13 -5.16
CA LEU A 111 13.49 -28.35 -5.95
C LEU A 111 14.87 -28.99 -5.77
N PHE A 112 15.95 -28.21 -5.82
CA PHE A 112 17.32 -28.70 -5.64
C PHE A 112 17.81 -28.68 -4.18
N SER A 113 16.93 -28.46 -3.21
CA SER A 113 17.27 -28.68 -1.81
C SER A 113 17.19 -30.17 -1.46
N GLN A 114 17.99 -30.62 -0.49
CA GLN A 114 17.99 -32.03 -0.02
C GLN A 114 16.67 -32.49 0.60
N GLN A 115 15.67 -31.61 0.70
CA GLN A 115 14.37 -31.90 1.31
C GLN A 115 13.42 -32.64 0.36
N TRP A 116 13.70 -32.66 -0.96
CA TRP A 116 12.80 -33.27 -1.94
C TRP A 116 13.40 -34.54 -2.53
N GLN A 117 12.73 -35.68 -2.35
CA GLN A 117 13.02 -36.89 -3.12
C GLN A 117 12.47 -36.74 -4.54
N ILE A 118 13.20 -36.06 -5.41
CA ILE A 118 12.79 -35.83 -6.79
C ILE A 118 12.85 -37.15 -7.57
N LYS A 119 11.69 -37.59 -8.08
CA LYS A 119 11.63 -38.70 -9.03
C LYS A 119 12.19 -38.23 -10.38
N ARG A 120 13.24 -38.91 -10.83
CA ARG A 120 13.85 -38.73 -12.16
C ARG A 120 13.27 -39.76 -13.12
N ASP A 121 13.19 -39.40 -14.41
CA ASP A 121 12.84 -40.35 -15.46
C ASP A 121 13.86 -41.51 -15.48
N PRO A 122 13.44 -42.78 -15.43
CA PRO A 122 14.36 -43.91 -15.40
C PRO A 122 15.23 -44.07 -16.64
N ASN A 123 14.80 -43.54 -17.80
CA ASN A 123 15.49 -43.74 -19.08
C ASN A 123 16.57 -42.70 -19.33
N ASP A 124 16.30 -41.43 -19.00
CA ASP A 124 17.21 -40.32 -19.32
C ASP A 124 17.59 -39.44 -18.12
N GLY A 125 17.06 -39.74 -16.93
CA GLY A 125 17.38 -39.02 -15.70
C GLY A 125 16.80 -37.61 -15.60
N SER A 126 15.90 -37.21 -16.51
CA SER A 126 15.29 -35.88 -16.51
C SER A 126 14.29 -35.69 -15.36
N ILE A 127 14.13 -34.44 -14.91
CA ILE A 127 13.12 -34.05 -13.92
C ILE A 127 11.90 -33.51 -14.66
N PHE A 128 10.75 -34.15 -14.51
CA PHE A 128 9.51 -33.68 -15.13
C PHE A 128 8.83 -32.59 -14.29
N ILE A 129 8.42 -31.52 -14.96
CA ILE A 129 7.65 -30.43 -14.38
C ILE A 129 6.48 -30.16 -15.34
N ASP A 130 5.25 -30.29 -14.83
CA ASP A 130 4.03 -30.17 -15.64
C ASP A 130 3.63 -28.70 -15.86
N ARG A 131 4.45 -27.98 -16.65
CA ARG A 131 4.29 -26.55 -16.96
C ARG A 131 4.55 -26.27 -18.44
N ASN A 132 4.33 -25.03 -18.86
CA ASN A 132 4.44 -24.66 -20.28
C ASN A 132 5.91 -24.50 -20.72
N GLY A 133 6.46 -25.52 -21.38
CA GLY A 133 7.84 -25.50 -21.86
C GLY A 133 8.17 -24.41 -22.88
N LYS A 134 7.19 -23.96 -23.68
CA LYS A 134 7.40 -22.88 -24.66
C LYS A 134 7.66 -21.53 -23.99
N ILE A 135 7.07 -21.31 -22.81
CA ILE A 135 7.31 -20.11 -22.00
C ILE A 135 8.58 -20.24 -21.17
N PHE A 136 8.90 -21.47 -20.74
CA PHE A 136 10.06 -21.75 -19.93
C PHE A 136 11.40 -21.34 -20.58
N ILE A 137 11.47 -21.30 -21.92
CA ILE A 137 12.62 -20.75 -22.65
C ILE A 137 12.99 -19.34 -22.14
N TYR A 138 11.99 -18.48 -21.92
CA TYR A 138 12.21 -17.11 -21.48
C TYR A 138 12.59 -17.01 -20.00
N ILE A 139 12.05 -17.90 -19.15
CA ILE A 139 12.49 -18.03 -17.75
C ILE A 139 13.95 -18.46 -17.69
N LEU A 140 14.33 -19.44 -18.51
CA LEU A 140 15.70 -19.93 -18.56
C LEU A 140 16.66 -18.85 -19.08
N GLU A 141 16.23 -18.04 -20.04
CA GLU A 141 17.00 -16.90 -20.54
C GLU A 141 17.13 -15.78 -19.51
N TYR A 142 16.07 -15.51 -18.73
CA TYR A 142 16.14 -14.63 -17.56
C TYR A 142 17.18 -15.15 -16.55
N PHE A 143 17.16 -16.44 -16.20
CA PHE A 143 18.16 -17.03 -15.30
C PHE A 143 19.59 -16.95 -15.83
N ARG A 144 19.80 -16.83 -17.14
CA ARG A 144 21.14 -16.65 -17.73
C ARG A 144 21.57 -15.19 -17.73
N THR A 145 20.70 -14.30 -18.17
CA THR A 145 21.06 -12.90 -18.50
C THR A 145 20.66 -11.88 -17.44
N ASN A 146 19.72 -12.24 -16.57
CA ASN A 146 19.02 -11.34 -15.65
C ASN A 146 18.19 -10.26 -16.36
N THR A 147 17.79 -10.52 -17.60
CA THR A 147 17.02 -9.61 -18.44
C THR A 147 15.90 -10.35 -19.18
N VAL A 148 14.90 -9.61 -19.66
CA VAL A 148 13.80 -10.14 -20.47
C VAL A 148 13.88 -9.54 -21.88
N PRO A 149 13.79 -10.35 -22.95
CA PRO A 149 13.81 -9.85 -24.32
C PRO A 149 12.73 -8.79 -24.62
N ASN A 150 13.10 -7.73 -25.34
CA ASN A 150 12.21 -6.60 -25.66
C ASN A 150 10.97 -7.02 -26.49
N ASN A 151 11.06 -8.06 -27.30
CA ASN A 151 9.92 -8.55 -28.09
C ASN A 151 8.78 -9.09 -27.21
N ILE A 152 9.11 -9.64 -26.04
CA ILE A 152 8.09 -10.06 -25.04
C ILE A 152 7.33 -8.85 -24.52
N MET A 153 7.98 -7.68 -24.47
CA MET A 153 7.34 -6.48 -23.96
C MET A 153 6.17 -5.99 -24.85
N GLN A 154 6.19 -6.37 -26.12
CA GLN A 154 5.23 -5.96 -27.14
C GLN A 154 4.08 -6.96 -27.31
N ASP A 155 4.31 -8.25 -27.01
CA ASP A 155 3.28 -9.30 -27.10
C ASP A 155 2.59 -9.50 -25.75
N GLU A 156 1.34 -9.06 -25.65
CA GLU A 156 0.53 -9.14 -24.43
C GLU A 156 0.22 -10.59 -24.01
N THR A 157 -0.05 -11.48 -24.97
CA THR A 157 -0.39 -12.87 -24.65
C THR A 157 0.83 -13.61 -24.11
N LEU A 158 1.99 -13.36 -24.72
CA LEU A 158 3.26 -13.91 -24.27
C LEU A 158 3.65 -13.36 -22.90
N LEU A 159 3.49 -12.06 -22.69
CA LEU A 159 3.76 -11.40 -21.41
C LEU A 159 2.91 -12.00 -20.29
N ASN A 160 1.60 -12.18 -20.53
CA ASN A 160 0.70 -12.79 -19.55
C ASN A 160 1.11 -14.24 -19.23
N SER A 161 1.43 -15.01 -20.27
CA SER A 161 1.89 -16.39 -20.09
C SER A 161 3.20 -16.46 -19.29
N LEU A 162 4.14 -15.55 -19.56
CA LEU A 162 5.40 -15.45 -18.81
C LEU A 162 5.16 -15.06 -17.35
N PHE A 163 4.24 -14.12 -17.08
CA PHE A 163 3.90 -13.71 -15.73
C PHE A 163 3.31 -14.87 -14.92
N ILE A 164 2.40 -15.65 -15.51
CA ILE A 164 1.80 -16.84 -14.87
C ILE A 164 2.88 -17.86 -14.50
N GLU A 165 3.82 -18.14 -15.41
CA GLU A 165 4.91 -19.07 -15.10
C GLU A 165 5.89 -18.49 -14.07
N ALA A 166 6.22 -17.20 -14.13
CA ALA A 166 7.06 -16.54 -13.15
C ALA A 166 6.45 -16.58 -11.73
N GLU A 167 5.14 -16.42 -11.61
CA GLU A 167 4.41 -16.57 -10.35
C GLU A 167 4.45 -18.02 -9.84
N TYR A 168 4.21 -19.00 -10.72
CA TYR A 168 4.28 -20.42 -10.37
C TYR A 168 5.67 -20.80 -9.84
N PHE A 169 6.73 -20.39 -10.53
CA PHE A 169 8.11 -20.67 -10.13
C PHE A 169 8.64 -19.77 -9.00
N ARG A 170 7.82 -18.83 -8.50
CA ARG A 170 8.17 -17.87 -7.44
C ARG A 170 9.41 -17.04 -7.78
N LEU A 171 9.48 -16.52 -9.00
CA LEU A 171 10.62 -15.71 -9.49
C LEU A 171 10.39 -14.23 -9.18
N HIS A 172 10.67 -13.81 -7.95
CA HIS A 172 10.45 -12.45 -7.47
C HIS A 172 11.15 -11.41 -8.34
N GLY A 173 12.42 -11.62 -8.71
CA GLY A 173 13.17 -10.67 -9.53
C GLY A 173 12.60 -10.52 -10.95
N LEU A 174 12.12 -11.62 -11.55
CA LEU A 174 11.44 -11.56 -12.84
C LEU A 174 10.10 -10.83 -12.72
N MET A 175 9.33 -11.12 -11.67
CA MET A 175 8.07 -10.44 -11.40
C MET A 175 8.27 -8.94 -11.20
N ASP A 176 9.34 -8.51 -10.53
CA ASP A 176 9.70 -7.09 -10.40
C ASP A 176 9.97 -6.46 -11.77
N ILE A 177 10.74 -7.12 -12.64
CA ILE A 177 10.98 -6.65 -14.01
C ILE A 177 9.67 -6.52 -14.78
N LEU A 178 8.80 -7.54 -14.73
CA LEU A 178 7.55 -7.55 -15.47
C LEU A 178 6.55 -6.51 -14.93
N THR A 179 6.48 -6.32 -13.62
CA THR A 179 5.58 -5.32 -12.98
C THR A 179 6.01 -3.89 -13.27
N THR A 180 7.29 -3.61 -13.53
CA THR A 180 7.72 -2.28 -13.96
C THR A 180 6.96 -1.79 -15.20
N MET A 181 6.49 -2.72 -16.04
CA MET A 181 5.79 -2.46 -17.28
C MET A 181 4.31 -2.10 -17.11
N PHE A 182 3.69 -2.34 -15.95
CA PHE A 182 2.27 -2.06 -15.74
C PHE A 182 1.99 -0.55 -15.77
N PHE A 183 2.88 0.22 -15.15
CA PHE A 183 2.84 1.68 -15.09
C PHE A 183 4.21 2.21 -15.55
N PRO A 184 4.48 2.17 -16.87
CA PRO A 184 5.74 2.62 -17.43
C PRO A 184 5.83 4.15 -17.30
N HIS A 185 7.05 4.65 -17.10
CA HIS A 185 7.39 6.09 -17.02
C HIS A 185 6.87 6.81 -15.76
N GLY A 186 6.00 6.16 -14.99
CA GLY A 186 5.64 6.58 -13.63
C GLY A 186 6.80 6.43 -12.66
N THR A 187 6.89 7.35 -11.70
CA THR A 187 7.92 7.33 -10.64
C THR A 187 7.34 7.24 -9.24
N LEU A 188 6.02 7.35 -9.07
CA LEU A 188 5.39 7.34 -7.74
C LEU A 188 5.17 5.92 -7.19
N LEU A 189 5.08 4.92 -8.07
CA LEU A 189 4.68 3.56 -7.71
C LEU A 189 5.88 2.60 -7.63
N GLN A 190 6.01 1.91 -6.50
CA GLN A 190 6.86 0.73 -6.34
C GLN A 190 6.20 -0.51 -6.97
N PRO A 191 6.95 -1.59 -7.27
CA PRO A 191 6.41 -2.81 -7.89
C PRO A 191 5.15 -3.38 -7.21
N GLU A 192 5.14 -3.42 -5.88
CA GLU A 192 4.03 -3.88 -5.06
C GLU A 192 2.78 -3.01 -5.21
N HIS A 193 2.94 -1.69 -5.34
CA HIS A 193 1.84 -0.76 -5.59
C HIS A 193 1.23 -1.00 -6.97
N LYS A 194 2.08 -1.20 -7.99
CA LYS A 194 1.64 -1.48 -9.37
C LYS A 194 0.79 -2.75 -9.44
N LYS A 195 1.27 -3.83 -8.80
CA LYS A 195 0.51 -5.08 -8.67
C LYS A 195 -0.83 -4.84 -7.99
N LYS A 196 -0.83 -4.10 -6.87
CA LYS A 196 -2.04 -3.86 -6.08
C LYS A 196 -3.10 -3.05 -6.81
N LEU A 197 -2.70 -2.05 -7.58
CA LEU A 197 -3.63 -1.28 -8.42
C LEU A 197 -4.26 -2.14 -9.53
N ASN A 198 -3.48 -3.04 -10.13
CA ASN A 198 -4.01 -4.00 -11.10
C ASN A 198 -4.96 -5.02 -10.47
N GLU A 199 -4.69 -5.48 -9.25
CA GLU A 199 -5.63 -6.28 -8.45
C GLU A 199 -6.94 -5.50 -8.20
N PHE A 200 -6.85 -4.21 -7.84
CA PHE A 200 -8.03 -3.36 -7.64
C PHE A 200 -8.84 -3.12 -8.91
N TYR A 201 -8.16 -2.97 -10.05
CA TYR A 201 -8.80 -2.86 -11.35
C TYR A 201 -9.48 -4.18 -11.77
N GLY A 202 -8.89 -5.32 -11.42
CA GLY A 202 -9.41 -6.66 -11.70
C GLY A 202 -8.68 -7.40 -12.83
N ILE A 203 -7.62 -6.81 -13.39
CA ILE A 203 -6.76 -7.43 -14.41
C ILE A 203 -5.31 -7.31 -13.95
N ILE A 204 -4.73 -8.44 -13.52
CA ILE A 204 -3.44 -8.52 -12.81
C ILE A 204 -2.28 -7.91 -13.61
N ASN A 205 -2.29 -8.05 -14.93
CA ASN A 205 -1.25 -7.62 -15.85
C ASN A 205 -1.64 -6.40 -16.69
N GLN A 206 -2.66 -5.65 -16.27
CA GLN A 206 -3.09 -4.46 -17.00
C GLN A 206 -1.94 -3.48 -17.22
N LYS A 207 -1.83 -3.00 -18.47
CA LYS A 207 -0.89 -1.94 -18.84
C LYS A 207 -1.61 -0.60 -18.85
N TRP A 208 -0.88 0.40 -18.39
CA TRP A 208 -1.34 1.78 -18.34
C TRP A 208 -0.36 2.68 -19.07
N GLY A 209 -0.83 3.79 -19.63
CA GLY A 209 0.00 4.78 -20.32
C GLY A 209 0.00 6.08 -19.55
N LEU A 210 1.17 6.54 -19.09
CA LEU A 210 1.29 7.83 -18.41
C LEU A 210 0.92 8.96 -19.38
N ILE A 211 -0.14 9.71 -19.07
CA ILE A 211 -0.60 10.84 -19.89
C ILE A 211 -0.31 12.18 -19.25
N TYR A 212 -0.24 12.26 -17.93
CA TYR A 212 0.04 13.51 -17.21
C TYR A 212 0.88 13.25 -15.97
N LYS A 213 1.87 14.11 -15.75
CA LYS A 213 2.71 14.13 -14.56
C LYS A 213 2.92 15.57 -14.11
N ALA A 214 2.40 15.95 -12.96
CA ALA A 214 2.37 17.36 -12.55
C ALA A 214 3.78 17.96 -12.40
N SER A 215 4.74 17.21 -11.86
CA SER A 215 6.14 17.66 -11.76
C SER A 215 6.86 17.84 -13.11
N ARG A 216 6.35 17.24 -14.18
CA ARG A 216 6.86 17.39 -15.56
C ARG A 216 6.10 18.48 -16.33
N ASP A 217 4.77 18.47 -16.21
CA ASP A 217 3.88 19.21 -17.11
C ASP A 217 3.36 20.52 -16.51
N GLY A 218 3.26 20.61 -15.17
CA GLY A 218 2.64 21.74 -14.45
C GLY A 218 1.55 21.26 -13.50
N PHE A 219 1.28 22.02 -12.42
CA PHE A 219 0.32 21.67 -11.36
C PHE A 219 -1.03 22.41 -11.45
N ASP A 220 -1.20 23.28 -12.44
CA ASP A 220 -2.43 24.02 -12.66
C ASP A 220 -3.52 23.14 -13.29
N ALA A 221 -4.78 23.47 -13.00
CA ALA A 221 -5.92 22.70 -13.48
C ALA A 221 -6.03 22.69 -15.01
N ALA A 222 -5.68 23.80 -15.66
CA ALA A 222 -5.70 23.92 -17.11
C ALA A 222 -4.74 22.92 -17.78
N THR A 223 -3.54 22.75 -17.22
CA THR A 223 -2.58 21.74 -17.67
C THR A 223 -3.14 20.33 -17.50
N PHE A 224 -3.69 19.98 -16.33
CA PHE A 224 -4.33 18.67 -16.13
C PHE A 224 -5.37 18.37 -17.23
N HIS A 225 -6.31 19.29 -17.47
CA HIS A 225 -7.33 19.13 -18.50
C HIS A 225 -6.77 19.03 -19.92
N SER A 226 -5.71 19.78 -20.24
CA SER A 226 -5.08 19.71 -21.57
C SER A 226 -4.49 18.32 -21.90
N TYR A 227 -4.10 17.56 -20.89
CA TYR A 227 -3.55 16.20 -21.04
C TYR A 227 -4.60 15.09 -20.80
N CYS A 228 -5.57 15.32 -19.91
CA CYS A 228 -6.48 14.26 -19.44
C CYS A 228 -7.88 14.32 -20.06
N ASP A 229 -8.33 15.47 -20.56
CA ASP A 229 -9.66 15.55 -21.18
C ASP A 229 -9.74 14.67 -22.43
N ASN A 230 -10.88 14.01 -22.58
CA ASN A 230 -11.16 13.02 -23.62
C ASN A 230 -10.19 11.82 -23.62
N GLN A 231 -9.39 11.65 -22.56
CA GLN A 231 -8.65 10.43 -22.28
C GLN A 231 -9.41 9.60 -21.25
N GLY A 232 -9.42 8.28 -21.39
CA GLY A 232 -9.93 7.38 -20.36
C GLY A 232 -10.22 5.97 -20.87
N PRO A 233 -10.45 4.98 -19.98
CA PRO A 233 -10.41 5.05 -18.51
C PRO A 233 -9.08 5.56 -17.92
N THR A 234 -9.11 6.16 -16.72
CA THR A 234 -7.90 6.68 -16.07
C THR A 234 -7.70 6.21 -14.62
N MET A 235 -6.44 6.03 -14.25
CA MET A 235 -5.96 5.80 -12.88
C MET A 235 -5.15 7.03 -12.44
N THR A 236 -5.63 7.74 -11.44
CA THR A 236 -4.96 8.93 -10.86
C THR A 236 -4.22 8.54 -9.60
N ILE A 237 -2.91 8.80 -9.56
CA ILE A 237 -2.03 8.57 -8.41
C ILE A 237 -1.61 9.92 -7.83
N ILE A 238 -1.81 10.11 -6.54
CA ILE A 238 -1.51 11.35 -5.82
C ILE A 238 -0.47 11.05 -4.73
N LEU A 239 0.63 11.80 -4.72
CA LEU A 239 1.62 11.77 -3.64
C LEU A 239 1.49 13.06 -2.82
N SER A 240 1.04 12.95 -1.56
CA SER A 240 1.00 14.10 -0.65
C SER A 240 2.41 14.54 -0.21
N ASN A 241 2.54 15.78 0.29
CA ASN A 241 3.78 16.28 0.89
C ASN A 241 4.22 15.49 2.14
N ASN A 242 3.32 14.73 2.76
CA ASN A 242 3.60 13.86 3.89
C ASN A 242 3.92 12.41 3.46
N ASN A 243 4.22 12.19 2.17
CA ASN A 243 4.57 10.88 1.59
C ASN A 243 3.46 9.82 1.61
N TYR A 244 2.20 10.23 1.73
CA TYR A 244 1.05 9.34 1.54
C TYR A 244 0.68 9.20 0.07
N LEU A 245 0.39 7.97 -0.36
CA LEU A 245 0.05 7.58 -1.73
C LEU A 245 -1.39 7.09 -1.77
N PHE A 246 -2.22 7.77 -2.55
CA PHE A 246 -3.65 7.48 -2.68
C PHE A 246 -4.15 8.00 -4.04
N GLY A 247 -5.44 7.81 -4.33
CA GLY A 247 -6.00 8.31 -5.57
C GLY A 247 -7.33 7.69 -5.93
N GLY A 248 -7.65 7.71 -7.21
CA GLY A 248 -8.91 7.21 -7.73
C GLY A 248 -8.84 6.76 -9.18
N TYR A 249 -9.76 5.86 -9.52
CA TYR A 249 -10.00 5.35 -10.86
C TYR A 249 -11.36 5.83 -11.35
N THR A 250 -11.43 6.14 -12.65
CA THR A 250 -12.69 6.34 -13.36
C THR A 250 -12.64 5.68 -14.74
N SER A 251 -13.73 5.03 -15.12
CA SER A 251 -13.95 4.40 -16.42
C SER A 251 -14.33 5.38 -17.53
N ILE A 252 -14.78 6.58 -17.16
CA ILE A 252 -15.25 7.57 -18.12
C ILE A 252 -14.13 8.58 -18.43
N PRO A 253 -14.11 9.14 -19.65
CA PRO A 253 -13.12 10.12 -20.01
C PRO A 253 -13.38 11.46 -19.33
N TRP A 254 -12.32 12.12 -18.85
CA TRP A 254 -12.42 13.46 -18.26
C TRP A 254 -12.94 14.47 -19.28
N THR A 255 -13.63 15.50 -18.77
CA THR A 255 -14.04 16.69 -19.50
C THR A 255 -13.86 17.90 -18.59
N SER A 256 -14.22 19.07 -19.09
CA SER A 256 -14.13 20.35 -18.38
C SER A 256 -15.43 21.17 -18.53
N ASP A 257 -16.58 20.48 -18.46
CA ASP A 257 -17.92 21.07 -18.65
C ASP A 257 -18.63 21.46 -17.35
N ASP A 258 -17.88 21.52 -16.25
CA ASP A 258 -18.30 21.95 -14.92
C ASP A 258 -19.39 21.10 -14.25
N SER A 259 -19.58 19.87 -14.74
CA SER A 259 -20.62 18.94 -14.29
C SER A 259 -20.08 17.74 -13.49
N TYR A 260 -20.96 17.12 -12.70
CA TYR A 260 -20.72 15.78 -12.15
C TYR A 260 -21.03 14.72 -13.20
N LYS A 261 -20.34 13.59 -13.13
CA LYS A 261 -20.54 12.48 -14.06
C LYS A 261 -20.84 11.16 -13.36
N ASN A 262 -21.67 10.38 -14.04
CA ASN A 262 -22.02 9.04 -13.64
C ASN A 262 -20.92 8.03 -13.95
N ASP A 263 -20.40 7.36 -12.93
CA ASP A 263 -19.50 6.22 -13.09
C ASP A 263 -19.71 5.18 -11.97
N PRO A 264 -20.50 4.13 -12.21
CA PRO A 264 -20.78 3.09 -11.22
C PRO A 264 -19.60 2.14 -10.99
N THR A 265 -18.50 2.31 -11.73
CA THR A 265 -17.28 1.50 -11.61
C THR A 265 -16.12 2.26 -10.97
N ALA A 266 -16.31 3.56 -10.72
CA ALA A 266 -15.31 4.39 -10.06
C ALA A 266 -14.96 3.84 -8.67
N PHE A 267 -13.71 4.02 -8.27
CA PHE A 267 -13.26 3.66 -6.94
C PHE A 267 -12.13 4.58 -6.51
N LEU A 268 -12.03 4.80 -5.20
CA LEU A 268 -10.87 5.40 -4.58
C LEU A 268 -9.96 4.31 -4.02
N PHE A 269 -8.72 4.67 -3.74
CA PHE A 269 -7.80 3.77 -3.06
C PHE A 269 -6.79 4.53 -2.20
N THR A 270 -6.25 3.83 -1.21
CA THR A 270 -5.02 4.21 -0.51
C THR A 270 -3.99 3.11 -0.62
N LEU A 271 -2.72 3.48 -0.79
CA LEU A 271 -1.56 2.59 -0.84
C LEU A 271 -0.64 2.83 0.36
N ILE A 272 -0.43 4.11 0.74
CA ILE A 272 0.28 4.53 1.93
C ILE A 272 -0.56 5.62 2.62
N ASN A 273 -0.82 5.48 3.91
CA ASN A 273 -1.66 6.38 4.70
C ASN A 273 -1.13 6.53 6.14
N PRO A 274 -1.56 7.56 6.89
CA PRO A 274 -1.09 7.82 8.26
C PRO A 274 -1.47 6.75 9.29
N HIS A 275 -2.42 5.88 8.97
CA HIS A 275 -3.00 4.93 9.92
C HIS A 275 -2.46 3.51 9.74
N ASN A 276 -1.48 3.31 8.85
CA ASN A 276 -0.95 2.01 8.44
C ASN A 276 -2.04 1.03 7.97
N ILE A 277 -3.13 1.55 7.41
CA ILE A 277 -4.15 0.72 6.77
C ILE A 277 -3.46 0.04 5.57
N PRO A 278 -3.59 -1.29 5.40
CA PRO A 278 -3.08 -1.97 4.22
C PRO A 278 -3.64 -1.34 2.94
N PRO A 279 -3.00 -1.51 1.78
CA PRO A 279 -3.56 -1.02 0.53
C PRO A 279 -5.03 -1.42 0.36
N THR A 280 -5.92 -0.43 0.22
CA THR A 280 -7.37 -0.60 0.32
C THR A 280 -8.08 0.10 -0.82
N LYS A 281 -9.09 -0.57 -1.40
CA LYS A 281 -10.00 -0.05 -2.42
C LYS A 281 -11.34 0.34 -1.78
N TYR A 282 -11.83 1.52 -2.12
CA TYR A 282 -13.11 2.06 -1.67
C TYR A 282 -14.04 2.18 -2.89
N GLY A 283 -15.04 1.31 -2.96
CA GLY A 283 -16.00 1.32 -4.07
C GLY A 283 -16.98 2.48 -3.96
N ILE A 284 -17.42 3.00 -5.12
CA ILE A 284 -18.51 3.97 -5.19
C ILE A 284 -19.79 3.38 -4.58
N ASN A 285 -20.51 4.19 -3.81
CA ASN A 285 -21.88 3.86 -3.45
C ASN A 285 -22.76 3.99 -4.70
N TYR A 286 -23.36 2.88 -5.13
CA TYR A 286 -24.12 2.83 -6.38
C TYR A 286 -25.27 3.87 -6.42
N SER A 287 -25.86 4.22 -5.28
CA SER A 287 -26.89 5.28 -5.22
C SER A 287 -26.34 6.69 -5.45
N HIS A 288 -25.02 6.88 -5.41
CA HIS A 288 -24.30 8.15 -5.62
C HIS A 288 -23.43 8.10 -6.89
N ALA A 289 -23.58 7.06 -7.73
CA ALA A 289 -22.75 6.88 -8.91
C ALA A 289 -22.84 8.07 -9.88
N GLU A 290 -23.97 8.77 -9.93
CA GLU A 290 -24.19 9.98 -10.76
C GLU A 290 -23.28 11.16 -10.38
N TYR A 291 -22.66 11.11 -9.20
CA TYR A 291 -21.71 12.10 -8.69
C TYR A 291 -20.30 11.54 -8.50
N ALA A 292 -19.97 10.42 -9.14
CA ALA A 292 -18.72 9.70 -8.91
C ALA A 292 -17.47 10.55 -9.15
N VAL A 293 -17.48 11.41 -10.18
CA VAL A 293 -16.38 12.32 -10.51
C VAL A 293 -16.89 13.70 -10.92
N ARG A 294 -16.08 14.74 -10.64
CA ARG A 294 -16.41 16.14 -10.94
C ARG A 294 -15.49 16.68 -12.03
N HIS A 295 -16.06 17.04 -13.18
CA HIS A 295 -15.36 17.49 -14.39
C HIS A 295 -15.33 19.02 -14.47
N HIS A 296 -14.81 19.65 -13.42
CA HIS A 296 -14.80 21.12 -13.31
C HIS A 296 -13.51 21.71 -13.85
N SER A 297 -13.63 22.61 -14.82
CA SER A 297 -12.54 23.19 -15.62
C SER A 297 -11.44 23.89 -14.82
N ARG A 298 -11.71 24.28 -13.57
CA ARG A 298 -10.74 24.93 -12.67
C ARG A 298 -10.17 24.00 -11.60
N TYR A 299 -10.55 22.73 -11.61
CA TYR A 299 -10.12 21.75 -10.62
C TYR A 299 -9.15 20.77 -11.26
N GLY A 300 -8.26 20.21 -10.44
CA GLY A 300 -7.57 18.98 -10.83
C GLY A 300 -8.50 17.77 -10.74
N PRO A 301 -7.94 16.55 -10.74
CA PRO A 301 -8.71 15.32 -10.51
C PRO A 301 -9.58 15.43 -9.25
N THR A 302 -10.89 15.22 -9.40
CA THR A 302 -11.86 15.37 -8.31
C THR A 302 -12.89 14.24 -8.35
N PHE A 303 -13.10 13.59 -7.21
CA PHE A 303 -13.96 12.42 -7.05
C PHE A 303 -15.02 12.66 -5.98
N GLY A 304 -16.26 12.28 -6.28
CA GLY A 304 -17.41 12.28 -5.37
C GLY A 304 -18.11 13.63 -5.20
N ASP A 305 -19.40 13.59 -4.87
CA ASP A 305 -20.15 14.74 -4.35
C ASP A 305 -19.64 15.16 -2.97
N GLY A 306 -19.56 16.46 -2.72
CA GLY A 306 -18.87 17.00 -1.54
C GLY A 306 -17.35 16.79 -1.55
N HIS A 307 -16.83 16.22 -2.64
CA HIS A 307 -15.43 15.92 -2.93
C HIS A 307 -14.75 14.99 -1.92
N ASP A 308 -15.00 13.68 -2.03
CA ASP A 308 -14.24 12.65 -1.33
C ASP A 308 -12.73 12.82 -1.54
N ILE A 309 -12.30 13.20 -2.75
CA ILE A 309 -10.97 13.75 -3.04
C ILE A 309 -11.13 14.96 -3.95
N TYR A 310 -10.56 16.10 -3.57
CA TYR A 310 -10.46 17.30 -4.40
C TYR A 310 -9.04 17.84 -4.45
N LEU A 311 -8.56 18.08 -5.68
CA LEU A 311 -7.31 18.78 -5.94
C LEU A 311 -7.57 20.18 -6.49
N ALA A 312 -7.13 21.18 -5.73
CA ALA A 312 -7.22 22.58 -6.14
C ALA A 312 -6.19 22.95 -7.22
N ASP A 313 -6.46 24.01 -7.96
CA ASP A 313 -5.47 24.65 -8.85
C ASP A 313 -4.23 25.10 -8.06
N GLY A 314 -3.04 24.66 -8.47
CA GLY A 314 -1.79 24.93 -7.74
C GLY A 314 -1.67 24.13 -6.44
N CYS A 315 -2.18 22.91 -6.43
CA CYS A 315 -2.22 21.99 -5.28
C CYS A 315 -0.85 21.63 -4.66
N ASN A 316 0.26 21.95 -5.32
CA ASN A 316 1.61 21.76 -4.77
C ASN A 316 2.01 22.82 -3.73
N TRP A 317 1.42 24.02 -3.77
CA TRP A 317 1.76 25.11 -2.84
C TRP A 317 0.56 25.72 -2.13
N LYS A 318 -0.64 25.65 -2.72
CA LYS A 318 -1.88 26.09 -2.05
C LYS A 318 -2.44 24.94 -1.21
N ASN A 319 -2.60 25.16 0.10
CA ASN A 319 -3.27 24.23 1.01
C ASN A 319 -4.80 24.33 0.90
N SER A 320 -5.32 24.22 -0.33
CA SER A 320 -6.74 24.33 -0.65
C SER A 320 -7.36 23.03 -1.15
N SER A 321 -6.53 22.03 -1.49
CA SER A 321 -7.00 20.66 -1.70
C SER A 321 -7.53 20.09 -0.39
N TYR A 322 -8.52 19.20 -0.48
CA TYR A 322 -9.13 18.59 0.70
C TYR A 322 -9.79 17.24 0.39
N THR A 323 -10.12 16.52 1.46
CA THR A 323 -10.82 15.23 1.43
C THR A 323 -12.09 15.36 2.27
N GLY A 324 -13.24 15.32 1.60
CA GLY A 324 -14.55 15.22 2.24
C GLY A 324 -15.00 13.78 2.53
N PHE A 325 -14.13 12.79 2.28
CA PHE A 325 -14.44 11.37 2.37
C PHE A 325 -14.92 10.95 3.77
N PRO A 326 -15.89 10.02 3.90
CA PRO A 326 -16.73 9.47 2.84
C PRO A 326 -17.97 10.33 2.58
N ARG A 327 -18.32 10.47 1.30
CA ARG A 327 -19.60 11.00 0.83
C ARG A 327 -20.19 10.12 -0.25
N SER A 328 -19.45 9.92 -1.33
CA SER A 328 -19.90 9.14 -2.49
C SER A 328 -19.32 7.73 -2.51
N TYR A 329 -18.23 7.50 -1.79
CA TYR A 329 -17.55 6.21 -1.70
C TYR A 329 -17.71 5.61 -0.30
N PHE A 330 -17.72 4.27 -0.21
CA PHE A 330 -17.84 3.59 1.08
C PHE A 330 -16.55 3.63 1.88
N ASP A 331 -16.60 4.12 3.11
CA ASP A 331 -15.51 3.95 4.08
C ASP A 331 -15.67 2.62 4.83
N ILE A 332 -14.79 1.67 4.53
CA ILE A 332 -14.70 0.37 5.22
C ILE A 332 -13.68 0.37 6.36
N THR A 333 -13.01 1.50 6.60
CA THR A 333 -11.92 1.67 7.58
C THR A 333 -12.34 2.51 8.78
N GLY A 334 -13.39 3.31 8.65
CA GLY A 334 -13.95 4.15 9.70
C GLY A 334 -13.09 5.37 10.04
N THR A 335 -12.13 5.73 9.20
CA THR A 335 -11.21 6.86 9.43
C THR A 335 -11.68 8.15 8.78
N GLY A 336 -12.68 8.12 7.89
CA GLY A 336 -13.33 9.34 7.43
C GLY A 336 -12.39 10.31 6.69
N GLU A 337 -12.56 11.60 6.95
CA GLU A 337 -11.86 12.66 6.22
C GLU A 337 -10.33 12.59 6.40
N ILE A 338 -9.84 11.93 7.45
CA ILE A 338 -8.42 11.78 7.72
C ILE A 338 -7.82 10.49 7.13
N THR A 339 -8.58 9.71 6.33
CA THR A 339 -8.14 8.42 5.74
C THR A 339 -6.86 8.56 4.94
N PHE A 340 -6.81 9.53 4.01
CA PHE A 340 -5.76 9.60 2.99
C PHE A 340 -4.50 10.32 3.48
N THR A 341 -4.68 11.41 4.22
CA THR A 341 -3.60 12.35 4.54
C THR A 341 -3.47 12.68 6.02
N GLY A 342 -4.43 12.26 6.85
CA GLY A 342 -4.44 12.53 8.29
C GLY A 342 -5.02 13.88 8.66
N ALA A 343 -5.43 14.68 7.67
CA ALA A 343 -6.00 16.00 7.84
C ALA A 343 -7.00 16.30 6.72
N TYR A 344 -7.98 17.17 7.01
CA TYR A 344 -8.98 17.58 6.03
C TYR A 344 -8.37 18.26 4.80
N ASN A 345 -7.50 19.26 5.00
CA ASN A 345 -6.76 19.94 3.94
C ASN A 345 -5.36 19.34 3.76
N PHE A 346 -4.85 19.39 2.53
CA PHE A 346 -3.51 18.93 2.23
C PHE A 346 -2.87 19.65 1.03
N THR A 347 -1.56 19.46 0.89
CA THR A 347 -0.75 19.81 -0.29
C THR A 347 -0.07 18.56 -0.82
N ILE A 348 0.34 18.61 -2.10
CA ILE A 348 0.90 17.44 -2.78
C ILE A 348 2.32 17.69 -3.30
N SER A 349 3.09 16.61 -3.39
CA SER A 349 4.41 16.59 -4.03
C SER A 349 4.29 16.36 -5.53
N ASP A 350 3.37 15.49 -5.96
CA ASP A 350 3.19 15.14 -7.38
C ASP A 350 1.84 14.45 -7.65
N ILE A 351 1.45 14.41 -8.93
CA ILE A 351 0.32 13.64 -9.47
C ILE A 351 0.81 12.91 -10.72
N GLU A 352 0.46 11.64 -10.86
CA GLU A 352 0.58 10.91 -12.12
C GLU A 352 -0.78 10.36 -12.53
N VAL A 353 -1.21 10.66 -13.76
CA VAL A 353 -2.45 10.11 -14.32
C VAL A 353 -2.09 9.20 -15.49
N PHE A 354 -2.60 7.97 -15.43
CA PHE A 354 -2.41 6.98 -16.47
C PHE A 354 -3.73 6.64 -17.12
N LYS A 355 -3.74 6.48 -18.45
CA LYS A 355 -4.88 5.91 -19.16
C LYS A 355 -4.73 4.40 -19.36
N LEU A 356 -5.85 3.72 -19.52
CA LEU A 356 -5.86 2.33 -19.96
C LEU A 356 -5.24 2.20 -21.37
N LEU A 357 -4.47 1.14 -21.62
CA LEU A 357 -3.89 0.80 -22.92
C LEU A 357 -4.55 -0.43 -23.55
#